data_AF-A0A1Y2M7E6-F1
#
_entry.id   AF-A0A1Y2M7E6-F1
#
_cell.length_a   1.000
_cell.length_b   1.000
_cell.length_c   1.000
_cell.angle_alpha   90.00
_cell.angle_beta   90.00
_cell.angle_gamma   90.00
#
_symmetry.space_group_name_H-M   'P 1'
#
loop_
_entity.id
_entity.type
_entity.pdbx_description
1 polymer ?
#
loop_
_entity_poly.entity_id
_entity_poly.type
_entity_poly.pdbx_seq_one_letter_code
_entity_poly.pdbx_strand_id
1 'polypeptide(L)'
;MTYESARAANCSSCTVKQDMSNYWTPQLFVKFKNGTFMPVPEIGDPNDTNGGMAVYYLQRRGNNKTEKLTAFPKGFRMVAGDPFTRSYGNNSAANAISFNCLGGPGGPETNKMPNFNCPGGLRAQVFFPACWNGVDLDPPDHKSHMSYPIGREYNTGACPPEFPVHMISLFYEVLYDTGRFQDQWNGDQHPFVFAQGDATGYGYHGDFLNGWDVPTLQRAIDECNDDSGSVERCAPLTQFTGEQTQDCQLPELVDEVNNGLLDKLPGCNPVTYGPDRATPQKCNDGVTLGPRNVHYTDVIATKGWEYVGCGKDNVSSRAFSGASYGRSDNTIEQCVDFCKTKGFLYAGLEYSSECWCSSQLNPKYVPQDGIMGNCVMKCSGNANQICGGASRMSIYHACPSGGPCKNNEQFGKAPAQAAKRAPVMPGKRRGLAK
;
A
#
# COMPACT_ATOMS: atom_id res chain seq x y z
N MET A 1 -11.75 -9.56 -7.20
CA MET A 1 -12.28 -9.02 -5.93
C MET A 1 -13.76 -8.67 -6.12
N THR A 2 -14.60 -8.63 -5.08
CA THR A 2 -16.00 -8.16 -5.08
C THR A 2 -16.20 -7.07 -4.02
N TYR A 3 -17.32 -6.33 -4.06
CA TYR A 3 -17.68 -5.37 -3.00
C TYR A 3 -17.65 -6.01 -1.60
N GLU A 4 -18.23 -7.20 -1.45
CA GLU A 4 -18.28 -7.88 -0.15
C GLU A 4 -16.89 -8.33 0.33
N SER A 5 -16.01 -8.77 -0.58
CA SER A 5 -14.63 -9.08 -0.19
C SER A 5 -13.84 -7.85 0.23
N ALA A 6 -14.13 -6.69 -0.36
CA ALA A 6 -13.50 -5.42 0.04
C ALA A 6 -14.03 -4.98 1.42
N ARG A 7 -15.35 -5.04 1.65
CA ARG A 7 -15.99 -4.76 2.94
C ARG A 7 -15.60 -5.70 4.08
N ALA A 8 -15.09 -6.89 3.77
CA ALA A 8 -14.62 -7.87 4.75
C ALA A 8 -13.20 -7.59 5.26
N ALA A 9 -12.51 -6.56 4.75
CA ALA A 9 -11.18 -6.18 5.23
C ALA A 9 -11.21 -5.70 6.69
N ASN A 10 -10.18 -6.06 7.46
CA ASN A 10 -10.03 -5.66 8.87
C ASN A 10 -9.37 -4.28 9.03
N CYS A 11 -8.69 -3.79 8.00
CA CYS A 11 -7.94 -2.54 8.01
C CYS A 11 -7.96 -1.90 6.62
N SER A 12 -7.52 -0.64 6.54
CA SER A 12 -7.30 0.09 5.29
C SER A 12 -5.97 0.85 5.36
N SER A 13 -5.31 1.03 4.23
CA SER A 13 -4.18 1.97 4.09
C SER A 13 -4.65 3.44 3.99
N CYS A 14 -5.96 3.67 3.85
CA CYS A 14 -6.58 4.99 3.96
C CYS A 14 -7.10 5.24 5.39
N THR A 15 -7.26 6.51 5.76
CA THR A 15 -7.61 6.88 7.15
C THR A 15 -9.07 6.61 7.52
N VAL A 16 -10.02 6.67 6.58
CA VAL A 16 -11.46 6.53 6.90
C VAL A 16 -11.86 5.06 7.07
N LYS A 17 -12.32 4.68 8.27
CA LYS A 17 -12.71 3.28 8.60
C LYS A 17 -13.88 2.75 7.80
N GLN A 18 -14.76 3.63 7.35
CA GLN A 18 -15.92 3.27 6.56
C GLN A 18 -15.58 3.04 5.08
N ASP A 19 -14.37 3.39 4.66
CA ASP A 19 -13.89 3.21 3.31
C ASP A 19 -12.94 2.02 3.22
N MET A 20 -13.43 0.93 2.62
CA MET A 20 -12.62 -0.25 2.29
C MET A 20 -12.52 -0.42 0.76
N SER A 21 -12.63 0.69 0.02
CA SER A 21 -12.55 0.69 -1.44
C SER A 21 -11.14 0.32 -1.90
N ASN A 22 -11.02 -0.08 -3.17
CA ASN A 22 -9.73 -0.31 -3.79
C ASN A 22 -9.49 0.77 -4.85
N TYR A 23 -8.27 1.28 -4.82
CA TYR A 23 -7.80 2.37 -5.65
C TYR A 23 -6.50 1.92 -6.31
N TRP A 24 -6.38 2.12 -7.61
CA TRP A 24 -5.19 1.70 -8.33
C TRP A 24 -4.82 2.70 -9.42
N THR A 25 -3.52 2.94 -9.57
CA THR A 25 -2.90 3.72 -10.65
C THR A 25 -1.63 2.99 -11.11
N PRO A 26 -1.14 3.23 -12.34
CA PRO A 26 0.08 2.60 -12.78
C PRO A 26 1.31 3.18 -12.08
N GLN A 27 2.18 2.30 -11.59
CA GLN A 27 3.48 2.67 -11.01
C GLN A 27 4.36 3.42 -12.02
N LEU A 28 5.01 4.50 -11.59
CA LEU A 28 6.04 5.19 -12.36
C LEU A 28 7.40 4.52 -12.19
N PHE A 29 8.12 4.34 -13.28
CA PHE A 29 9.49 3.82 -13.32
C PHE A 29 10.44 4.87 -13.88
N VAL A 30 11.67 4.89 -13.37
CA VAL A 30 12.80 5.55 -14.04
C VAL A 30 13.44 4.55 -14.99
N LYS A 31 13.71 4.96 -16.23
CA LYS A 31 14.58 4.25 -17.17
C LYS A 31 15.97 4.87 -17.11
N PHE A 32 16.91 4.15 -16.52
CA PHE A 32 18.30 4.59 -16.41
C PHE A 32 18.98 4.64 -17.79
N LYS A 33 20.05 5.43 -17.90
CA LYS A 33 20.84 5.57 -19.14
C LYS A 33 21.43 4.25 -19.67
N ASN A 34 21.67 3.28 -18.79
CA ASN A 34 22.11 1.93 -19.15
C ASN A 34 20.97 1.03 -19.68
N GLY A 35 19.72 1.50 -19.67
CA GLY A 35 18.54 0.77 -20.13
C GLY A 35 17.75 0.03 -19.05
N THR A 36 18.26 -0.08 -17.82
CA THR A 36 17.53 -0.73 -16.70
C THR A 36 16.45 0.17 -16.10
N PHE A 37 15.54 -0.40 -15.33
CA PHE A 37 14.40 0.28 -14.72
C PHE A 37 14.40 0.14 -13.21
N MET A 38 13.75 1.07 -12.51
CA MET A 38 13.43 0.93 -11.09
C MET A 38 12.14 1.71 -10.80
N PRO A 39 11.26 1.23 -9.90
CA PRO A 39 10.11 2.02 -9.48
C PRO A 39 10.58 3.35 -8.85
N VAL A 40 9.95 4.44 -9.27
CA VAL A 40 10.14 5.76 -8.64
C VAL A 40 9.39 5.75 -7.31
N PRO A 41 10.06 6.03 -6.18
CA PRO A 41 9.39 6.08 -4.89
C PRO A 41 8.25 7.09 -4.87
N GLU A 42 7.15 6.75 -4.21
CA GLU A 42 6.07 7.67 -3.94
C GLU A 42 6.39 8.48 -2.68
N ILE A 43 6.09 9.78 -2.73
CA ILE A 43 6.25 10.70 -1.61
C ILE A 43 4.95 10.68 -0.81
N GLY A 44 5.03 10.32 0.47
CA GLY A 44 3.89 10.39 1.39
C GLY A 44 3.70 11.78 1.97
N ASP A 45 2.61 11.96 2.71
CA ASP A 45 2.45 13.10 3.63
C ASP A 45 3.62 13.12 4.65
N PRO A 46 4.05 14.26 5.20
CA PRO A 46 5.03 14.32 6.30
C PRO A 46 4.85 13.27 7.43
N ASN A 47 3.63 12.80 7.69
CA ASN A 47 3.35 11.76 8.69
C ASN A 47 3.28 10.33 8.11
N ASP A 48 3.34 10.18 6.79
CA ASP A 48 3.34 8.91 6.08
C ASP A 48 4.72 8.62 5.46
N THR A 49 5.47 7.72 6.11
CA THR A 49 6.79 7.33 5.66
C THR A 49 6.78 6.27 4.55
N ASN A 50 5.62 5.67 4.24
CA ASN A 50 5.52 4.59 3.27
C ASN A 50 5.15 5.07 1.86
N GLY A 51 4.78 6.35 1.72
CA GLY A 51 4.27 6.88 0.46
C GLY A 51 2.84 6.45 0.17
N GLY A 52 2.27 6.95 -0.92
CA GLY A 52 0.98 6.49 -1.41
C GLY A 52 0.26 7.50 -2.29
N MET A 53 -1.04 7.31 -2.38
CA MET A 53 -1.96 8.11 -3.17
C MET A 53 -2.95 8.85 -2.27
N ALA A 54 -3.14 10.14 -2.51
CA ALA A 54 -4.25 10.87 -1.94
C ALA A 54 -5.51 10.66 -2.78
N VAL A 55 -6.58 10.19 -2.13
CA VAL A 55 -7.87 9.96 -2.75
C VAL A 55 -8.89 10.97 -2.21
N TYR A 56 -9.43 11.79 -3.10
CA TYR A 56 -10.34 12.86 -2.75
C TYR A 56 -11.77 12.53 -3.19
N TYR A 57 -12.70 12.74 -2.26
CA TYR A 57 -14.14 12.75 -2.50
C TYR A 57 -14.62 14.20 -2.49
N LEU A 58 -14.75 14.79 -3.68
CA LEU A 58 -14.96 16.22 -3.85
C LEU A 58 -16.42 16.54 -4.14
N GLN A 59 -16.99 17.53 -3.44
CA GLN A 59 -18.36 18.00 -3.64
C GLN A 59 -18.47 18.93 -4.87
N ARG A 60 -18.12 18.41 -6.05
CA ARG A 60 -18.17 19.14 -7.32
C ARG A 60 -19.59 19.24 -7.87
N ARG A 61 -20.42 20.03 -7.20
CA ARG A 61 -21.76 20.33 -7.70
C ARG A 61 -21.69 21.06 -9.04
N GLY A 62 -22.58 20.71 -9.95
CA GLY A 62 -22.79 21.30 -11.25
C GLY A 62 -23.33 22.73 -11.17
N ASN A 63 -24.21 23.07 -12.11
CA ASN A 63 -24.75 24.42 -12.22
C ASN A 63 -25.66 24.78 -11.04
N ASN A 64 -26.35 23.79 -10.48
CA ASN A 64 -27.16 23.97 -9.28
C ASN A 64 -26.33 23.67 -8.01
N LYS A 65 -25.93 24.71 -7.27
CA LYS A 65 -25.14 24.54 -6.03
C LYS A 65 -25.90 23.90 -4.86
N THR A 66 -27.20 23.67 -4.99
CA THR A 66 -28.01 22.93 -4.01
C THR A 66 -28.33 21.50 -4.45
N GLU A 67 -27.81 21.06 -5.60
CA GLU A 67 -28.02 19.68 -6.03
C GLU A 67 -27.44 18.69 -5.03
N LYS A 68 -28.09 17.54 -4.93
CA LYS A 68 -27.65 16.44 -4.07
C LYS A 68 -26.76 15.51 -4.88
N LEU A 69 -25.56 15.28 -4.39
CA LEU A 69 -24.65 14.29 -4.95
C LEU A 69 -24.98 12.92 -4.37
N THR A 70 -24.70 11.89 -5.16
CA THR A 70 -25.04 10.50 -4.83
C THR A 70 -23.78 9.71 -4.47
N ALA A 71 -23.86 8.90 -3.42
CA ALA A 71 -22.82 7.93 -3.06
C ALA A 71 -22.70 6.82 -4.12
N PHE A 72 -21.53 6.20 -4.23
CA PHE A 72 -21.34 5.04 -5.09
C PHE A 72 -22.19 3.84 -4.57
N PRO A 73 -23.01 3.20 -5.42
CA PRO A 73 -23.81 2.04 -5.01
C PRO A 73 -22.93 0.81 -4.79
N LYS A 74 -23.47 -0.19 -4.09
CA LYS A 74 -22.77 -1.47 -3.87
C LYS A 74 -22.43 -2.12 -5.22
N GLY A 75 -21.22 -2.65 -5.34
CA GLY A 75 -20.75 -3.30 -6.57
C GLY A 75 -20.29 -2.35 -7.68
N PHE A 76 -20.36 -1.03 -7.46
CA PHE A 76 -19.95 -0.03 -8.45
C PHE A 76 -18.44 -0.07 -8.72
N ARG A 77 -18.07 0.06 -9.99
CA ARG A 77 -16.68 0.19 -10.45
C ARG A 77 -16.56 1.12 -11.62
N MET A 78 -15.43 1.80 -11.73
CA MET A 78 -15.13 2.60 -12.91
C MET A 78 -13.63 2.72 -13.15
N VAL A 79 -13.28 2.99 -14.40
CA VAL A 79 -11.92 3.36 -14.82
C VAL A 79 -11.94 4.74 -15.46
N ALA A 80 -10.99 5.60 -15.10
CA ALA A 80 -10.74 6.89 -15.74
C ALA A 80 -9.42 6.85 -16.50
N GLY A 81 -9.36 7.43 -17.70
CA GLY A 81 -8.18 7.36 -18.58
C GLY A 81 -8.13 6.10 -19.43
N ASP A 82 -7.00 5.85 -20.08
CA ASP A 82 -6.81 4.72 -21.00
C ASP A 82 -5.33 4.31 -21.10
N PRO A 83 -4.94 3.10 -20.67
CA PRO A 83 -3.54 2.67 -20.62
C PRO A 83 -2.82 2.68 -21.97
N PHE A 84 -3.55 2.67 -23.08
CA PHE A 84 -2.96 2.57 -24.43
C PHE A 84 -2.78 3.94 -25.12
N THR A 85 -3.32 5.01 -24.56
CA THR A 85 -3.23 6.35 -25.18
C THR A 85 -1.80 6.90 -25.10
N ARG A 86 -1.31 7.49 -26.20
CA ARG A 86 0.03 8.13 -26.30
C ARG A 86 0.00 9.51 -26.94
N SER A 87 -1.19 10.08 -27.12
CA SER A 87 -1.41 11.39 -27.71
C SER A 87 -2.58 12.10 -27.03
N TYR A 88 -2.54 13.43 -26.99
CA TYR A 88 -3.61 14.22 -26.39
C TYR A 88 -4.91 14.15 -27.22
N GLY A 89 -6.01 13.75 -26.58
CA GLY A 89 -7.31 13.58 -27.24
C GLY A 89 -8.18 14.84 -27.35
N ASN A 90 -7.78 15.97 -26.76
CA ASN A 90 -8.53 17.24 -26.74
C ASN A 90 -10.02 17.09 -26.34
N ASN A 91 -10.27 16.32 -25.28
CA ASN A 91 -11.59 16.03 -24.73
C ASN A 91 -11.54 15.99 -23.19
N SER A 92 -12.70 15.91 -22.53
CA SER A 92 -12.79 15.96 -21.07
C SER A 92 -11.99 14.84 -20.38
N ALA A 93 -11.95 13.63 -20.96
CA ALA A 93 -11.14 12.54 -20.41
C ALA A 93 -9.63 12.84 -20.47
N ALA A 94 -9.17 13.44 -21.57
CA ALA A 94 -7.77 13.88 -21.69
C ALA A 94 -7.45 15.08 -20.77
N ASN A 95 -8.42 15.97 -20.52
CA ASN A 95 -8.26 17.09 -19.60
C ASN A 95 -8.23 16.67 -18.13
N ALA A 96 -8.90 15.57 -17.82
CA ALA A 96 -8.98 15.00 -16.47
C ALA A 96 -7.68 14.36 -15.99
N ILE A 97 -6.69 14.18 -16.88
CA ILE A 97 -5.35 13.70 -16.55
C ILE A 97 -4.40 14.88 -16.57
N SER A 98 -3.74 15.17 -15.46
CA SER A 98 -2.79 16.26 -15.38
C SER A 98 -1.53 15.89 -14.60
N PHE A 99 -0.48 16.66 -14.85
CA PHE A 99 0.83 16.53 -14.22
C PHE A 99 1.29 17.89 -13.73
N ASN A 100 1.74 17.93 -12.48
CA ASN A 100 2.32 19.12 -11.88
C ASN A 100 3.78 18.88 -11.48
N CYS A 101 4.66 19.82 -11.81
CA CYS A 101 6.08 19.76 -11.51
C CYS A 101 6.37 20.53 -10.22
N LEU A 102 6.80 19.85 -9.17
CA LEU A 102 7.07 20.45 -7.88
C LEU A 102 8.54 20.86 -7.76
N GLY A 103 8.81 21.97 -7.06
CA GLY A 103 10.17 22.47 -6.80
C GLY A 103 10.97 22.92 -8.03
N GLY A 104 10.32 23.04 -9.20
CA GLY A 104 10.91 23.52 -10.46
C GLY A 104 10.54 24.96 -10.80
N PRO A 105 10.65 25.39 -12.07
CA PRO A 105 10.42 26.77 -12.52
C PRO A 105 9.03 27.38 -12.24
N GLY A 106 8.10 26.63 -11.64
CA GLY A 106 6.69 27.03 -11.54
C GLY A 106 6.00 27.01 -12.90
N GLY A 107 4.75 26.60 -12.94
CA GLY A 107 3.98 26.54 -14.18
C GLY A 107 2.59 25.95 -13.95
N PRO A 108 1.68 26.11 -14.93
CA PRO A 108 0.39 25.43 -14.88
C PRO A 108 0.59 23.91 -14.98
N GLU A 109 -0.41 23.17 -14.50
CA GLU A 109 -0.48 21.73 -14.76
C GLU A 109 -0.51 21.46 -16.27
N THR A 110 0.00 20.30 -16.67
CA THR A 110 0.07 19.89 -18.08
C THR A 110 -0.61 18.54 -18.28
N ASN A 111 -1.21 18.28 -19.45
CA ASN A 111 -1.85 16.98 -19.74
C ASN A 111 -0.86 15.92 -20.27
N LYS A 112 0.44 16.20 -20.21
CA LYS A 112 1.52 15.28 -20.58
C LYS A 112 2.58 15.30 -19.50
N MET A 113 3.43 14.29 -19.47
CA MET A 113 4.55 14.30 -18.54
C MET A 113 5.48 15.50 -18.85
N PRO A 114 5.89 16.29 -17.84
CA PRO A 114 6.76 17.45 -18.04
C PRO A 114 8.10 17.05 -18.67
N ASN A 115 8.56 17.85 -19.62
CA ASN A 115 9.84 17.69 -20.30
C ASN A 115 10.94 18.57 -19.68
N PHE A 116 10.82 18.88 -18.40
CA PHE A 116 11.79 19.64 -17.62
C PHE A 116 11.86 19.07 -16.20
N ASN A 117 13.01 19.24 -15.55
CA ASN A 117 13.31 18.65 -14.26
C ASN A 117 12.36 19.15 -13.16
N CYS A 118 11.90 18.23 -12.30
CA CYS A 118 11.04 18.48 -11.15
C CYS A 118 11.77 18.13 -9.84
N PRO A 119 12.61 19.02 -9.29
CA PRO A 119 13.43 18.73 -8.11
C PRO A 119 12.61 18.38 -6.86
N GLY A 120 11.39 18.88 -6.74
CA GLY A 120 10.47 18.59 -5.65
C GLY A 120 9.53 17.42 -5.92
N GLY A 121 9.69 16.72 -7.04
CA GLY A 121 8.86 15.59 -7.43
C GLY A 121 7.86 15.88 -8.55
N LEU A 122 7.28 14.82 -9.11
CA LEU A 122 6.25 14.87 -10.14
C LEU A 122 4.93 14.44 -9.53
N ARG A 123 3.91 15.27 -9.63
CA ARG A 123 2.56 14.94 -9.19
C ARG A 123 1.72 14.50 -10.39
N ALA A 124 1.21 13.28 -10.37
CA ALA A 124 0.33 12.72 -11.39
C ALA A 124 -1.11 12.67 -10.85
N GLN A 125 -2.06 13.12 -11.68
CA GLN A 125 -3.42 13.40 -11.25
C GLN A 125 -4.42 12.79 -12.24
N VAL A 126 -5.49 12.19 -11.72
CA VAL A 126 -6.61 11.70 -12.54
C VAL A 126 -7.94 11.99 -11.87
N PHE A 127 -8.84 12.63 -12.62
CA PHE A 127 -10.22 12.91 -12.21
C PHE A 127 -11.17 11.92 -12.88
N PHE A 128 -12.05 11.30 -12.10
CA PHE A 128 -13.00 10.33 -12.62
C PHE A 128 -14.24 11.02 -13.20
N PRO A 129 -14.91 10.39 -14.19
CA PRO A 129 -16.23 10.82 -14.62
C PRO A 129 -17.22 10.73 -13.44
N ALA A 130 -18.07 11.74 -13.28
CA ALA A 130 -18.96 11.87 -12.11
C ALA A 130 -20.45 11.69 -12.45
N CYS A 131 -20.81 11.54 -13.73
CA CYS A 131 -22.18 11.39 -14.18
C CYS A 131 -22.46 9.92 -14.52
N TRP A 132 -23.37 9.30 -13.77
CA TRP A 132 -23.72 7.90 -13.91
C TRP A 132 -25.07 7.72 -14.61
N ASN A 133 -25.20 6.67 -15.43
CA ASN A 133 -26.45 6.33 -16.12
C ASN A 133 -27.58 5.88 -15.18
N GLY A 134 -27.28 5.64 -13.90
CA GLY A 134 -28.26 5.27 -12.88
C GLY A 134 -28.66 3.79 -12.89
N VAL A 135 -28.04 2.97 -13.75
CA VAL A 135 -28.45 1.59 -13.99
C VAL A 135 -27.27 0.62 -13.82
N ASP A 136 -26.20 0.81 -14.60
CA ASP A 136 -25.13 -0.18 -14.70
C ASP A 136 -24.05 0.05 -13.65
N LEU A 137 -23.69 -0.98 -12.89
CA LEU A 137 -22.69 -0.86 -11.82
C LEU A 137 -21.25 -1.09 -12.29
N ASP A 138 -21.08 -1.98 -13.27
CA ASP A 138 -19.78 -2.45 -13.74
C ASP A 138 -19.92 -3.10 -15.14
N PRO A 139 -20.06 -2.33 -16.23
CA PRO A 139 -20.08 -2.89 -17.58
C PRO A 139 -18.72 -3.54 -17.93
N PRO A 140 -18.63 -4.42 -18.94
CA PRO A 140 -17.39 -5.13 -19.27
C PRO A 140 -16.17 -4.25 -19.59
N ASP A 141 -16.39 -3.00 -20.01
CA ASP A 141 -15.34 -2.02 -20.29
C ASP A 141 -15.01 -1.12 -19.09
N HIS A 142 -15.74 -1.28 -17.98
CA HIS A 142 -15.65 -0.49 -16.75
C HIS A 142 -15.86 1.03 -16.96
N LYS A 143 -16.44 1.46 -18.09
CA LYS A 143 -16.42 2.87 -18.51
C LYS A 143 -17.74 3.37 -19.06
N SER A 144 -18.40 2.60 -19.93
CA SER A 144 -19.57 3.04 -20.72
C SER A 144 -20.78 3.52 -19.91
N HIS A 145 -20.86 3.15 -18.64
CA HIS A 145 -21.90 3.58 -17.69
C HIS A 145 -21.66 4.97 -17.08
N MET A 146 -20.51 5.60 -17.36
CA MET A 146 -20.11 6.90 -16.82
C MET A 146 -19.83 7.93 -17.91
N SER A 147 -20.05 9.19 -17.59
CA SER A 147 -19.67 10.34 -18.40
C SER A 147 -19.06 11.46 -17.54
N TYR A 148 -18.20 12.25 -18.16
CA TYR A 148 -17.84 13.56 -17.62
C TYR A 148 -19.03 14.54 -17.76
N PRO A 149 -19.09 15.59 -16.94
CA PRO A 149 -20.06 16.68 -17.10
C PRO A 149 -20.02 17.32 -18.49
N ILE A 150 -21.13 17.94 -18.88
CA ILE A 150 -21.25 18.66 -20.15
C ILE A 150 -20.30 19.87 -20.16
N GLY A 151 -19.48 19.96 -21.20
CA GLY A 151 -18.54 21.06 -21.41
C GLY A 151 -17.13 20.54 -21.67
N ARG A 152 -16.15 21.45 -21.63
CA ARG A 152 -14.72 21.10 -21.70
C ARG A 152 -14.07 20.95 -20.33
N GLU A 153 -14.74 21.46 -19.30
CA GLU A 153 -14.38 21.27 -17.90
C GLU A 153 -14.81 19.87 -17.48
N TYR A 154 -13.86 19.05 -17.01
CA TYR A 154 -14.10 17.65 -16.68
C TYR A 154 -14.65 17.45 -15.26
N ASN A 155 -14.54 18.45 -14.39
CA ASN A 155 -14.90 18.37 -12.98
C ASN A 155 -15.90 19.44 -12.54
N THR A 156 -16.50 20.16 -13.49
CA THR A 156 -17.57 21.13 -13.24
C THR A 156 -18.60 21.09 -14.35
N GLY A 157 -19.86 21.37 -14.01
CA GLY A 157 -20.96 21.42 -14.97
C GLY A 157 -22.07 20.42 -14.66
N ALA A 158 -23.13 20.46 -15.47
CA ALA A 158 -24.26 19.55 -15.35
C ALA A 158 -23.98 18.21 -16.01
N CYS A 159 -24.64 17.16 -15.54
CA CYS A 159 -24.57 15.86 -16.19
C CYS A 159 -25.37 15.81 -17.50
N PRO A 160 -24.90 15.05 -18.51
CA PRO A 160 -25.69 14.76 -19.70
C PRO A 160 -27.03 14.07 -19.35
N PRO A 161 -28.10 14.28 -20.14
CA PRO A 161 -29.39 13.62 -19.90
C PRO A 161 -29.32 12.09 -19.84
N GLU A 162 -28.39 11.48 -20.59
CA GLU A 162 -28.15 10.03 -20.62
C GLU A 162 -27.45 9.51 -19.35
N PHE A 163 -26.85 10.41 -18.56
CA PHE A 163 -26.13 10.12 -17.33
C PHE A 163 -26.66 10.96 -16.16
N PRO A 164 -27.94 10.82 -15.79
CA PRO A 164 -28.64 11.81 -14.97
C PRO A 164 -28.23 11.83 -13.49
N VAL A 165 -27.48 10.83 -13.01
CA VAL A 165 -27.10 10.73 -11.59
C VAL A 165 -25.74 11.36 -11.38
N HIS A 166 -25.71 12.54 -10.75
CA HIS A 166 -24.45 13.18 -10.35
C HIS A 166 -23.93 12.55 -9.05
N MET A 167 -22.79 11.88 -9.15
CA MET A 167 -22.13 11.22 -8.03
C MET A 167 -21.13 12.16 -7.36
N ILE A 168 -20.73 11.83 -6.13
CA ILE A 168 -19.57 12.45 -5.52
C ILE A 168 -18.34 12.29 -6.44
N SER A 169 -17.57 13.35 -6.65
CA SER A 169 -16.42 13.29 -7.56
C SER A 169 -15.25 12.59 -6.91
N LEU A 170 -14.62 11.67 -7.65
CA LEU A 170 -13.42 10.97 -7.22
C LEU A 170 -12.20 11.55 -7.96
N PHE A 171 -11.15 11.87 -7.20
CA PHE A 171 -9.92 12.45 -7.73
C PHE A 171 -8.71 11.81 -7.05
N TYR A 172 -7.75 11.35 -7.84
CA TYR A 172 -6.50 10.78 -7.34
C TYR A 172 -5.35 11.72 -7.59
N GLU A 173 -4.45 11.78 -6.60
CA GLU A 173 -3.19 12.50 -6.67
C GLU A 173 -2.07 11.60 -6.14
N VAL A 174 -1.05 11.37 -6.97
CA VAL A 174 0.14 10.59 -6.60
C VAL A 174 1.37 11.46 -6.78
N LEU A 175 2.22 11.54 -5.75
CA LEU A 175 3.48 12.27 -5.82
C LEU A 175 4.63 11.28 -5.96
N TYR A 176 5.43 11.45 -7.01
CA TYR A 176 6.61 10.65 -7.28
C TYR A 176 7.89 11.45 -7.01
N ASP A 177 8.85 10.84 -6.31
CA ASP A 177 10.15 11.42 -5.99
C ASP A 177 11.12 11.39 -7.19
N THR A 178 10.74 12.12 -8.23
CA THR A 178 11.50 12.26 -9.48
C THR A 178 12.77 13.09 -9.30
N GLY A 179 12.83 13.89 -8.23
CA GLY A 179 13.97 14.76 -7.89
C GLY A 179 15.26 13.99 -7.57
N ARG A 180 15.18 12.69 -7.30
CA ARG A 180 16.34 11.80 -7.06
C ARG A 180 17.06 11.34 -8.34
N PHE A 181 16.48 11.57 -9.51
CA PHE A 181 16.97 11.03 -10.79
C PHE A 181 17.41 12.13 -11.77
N GLN A 182 17.89 13.27 -11.26
CA GLN A 182 18.28 14.42 -12.09
C GLN A 182 19.41 14.07 -13.06
N ASP A 183 20.32 13.20 -12.64
CA ASP A 183 21.45 12.70 -13.42
C ASP A 183 21.03 11.77 -14.57
N GLN A 184 19.80 11.25 -14.57
CA GLN A 184 19.26 10.38 -15.62
C GLN A 184 18.61 11.15 -16.78
N TRP A 185 18.39 12.46 -16.64
CA TRP A 185 17.89 13.30 -17.73
C TRP A 185 18.87 13.37 -18.91
N ASN A 186 18.32 13.56 -20.12
CA ASN A 186 19.08 13.79 -21.35
C ASN A 186 18.57 15.06 -22.04
N GLY A 187 19.13 16.22 -21.67
CA GLY A 187 18.56 17.52 -22.04
C GLY A 187 17.12 17.66 -21.54
N ASP A 188 16.20 17.98 -22.44
CA ASP A 188 14.77 18.15 -22.14
C ASP A 188 13.99 16.81 -22.16
N GLN A 189 14.67 15.67 -22.29
CA GLN A 189 14.02 14.36 -22.26
C GLN A 189 14.02 13.78 -20.84
N HIS A 190 12.83 13.60 -20.26
CA HIS A 190 12.67 12.92 -18.98
C HIS A 190 12.94 11.41 -19.10
N PRO A 191 13.45 10.76 -18.03
CA PRO A 191 13.74 9.33 -18.03
C PRO A 191 12.55 8.45 -17.61
N PHE A 192 11.39 9.04 -17.32
CA PHE A 192 10.29 8.32 -16.67
C PHE A 192 9.32 7.63 -17.64
N VAL A 193 8.76 6.50 -17.19
CA VAL A 193 7.83 5.63 -17.91
C VAL A 193 6.86 5.01 -16.91
N PHE A 194 5.56 5.00 -17.21
CA PHE A 194 4.59 4.23 -16.41
C PHE A 194 4.64 2.73 -16.72
N ALA A 195 4.20 1.89 -15.77
CA ALA A 195 4.27 0.42 -15.81
C ALA A 195 3.76 -0.22 -17.12
N GLN A 196 2.73 0.37 -17.73
CA GLN A 196 2.15 -0.01 -19.02
C GLN A 196 2.96 0.45 -20.25
N GLY A 197 4.20 0.91 -20.03
CA GLY A 197 5.13 1.33 -21.07
C GLY A 197 4.87 2.73 -21.62
N ASP A 198 4.12 3.58 -20.91
CA ASP A 198 3.83 4.95 -21.35
C ASP A 198 4.94 5.92 -20.97
N ALA A 199 5.68 6.41 -21.97
CA ALA A 199 6.69 7.46 -21.82
C ALA A 199 6.15 8.88 -22.08
N THR A 200 4.84 9.03 -22.30
CA THR A 200 4.21 10.32 -22.67
C THR A 200 3.38 10.92 -21.54
N GLY A 201 2.82 10.07 -20.66
CA GLY A 201 1.88 10.43 -19.60
C GLY A 201 0.41 10.42 -20.03
N TYR A 202 0.10 10.37 -21.32
CA TYR A 202 -1.29 10.39 -21.81
C TYR A 202 -2.07 9.11 -21.50
N GLY A 203 -1.36 8.01 -21.18
CA GLY A 203 -1.94 6.74 -20.80
C GLY A 203 -2.09 6.55 -19.29
N TYR A 204 -1.86 7.60 -18.49
CA TYR A 204 -2.16 7.56 -17.06
C TYR A 204 -3.66 7.31 -16.85
N HIS A 205 -3.99 6.50 -15.86
CA HIS A 205 -5.35 6.08 -15.59
C HIS A 205 -5.50 5.70 -14.12
N GLY A 206 -6.74 5.60 -13.67
CA GLY A 206 -7.07 5.13 -12.34
C GLY A 206 -8.25 4.17 -12.37
N ASP A 207 -8.22 3.19 -11.48
CA ASP A 207 -9.25 2.18 -11.32
C ASP A 207 -9.88 2.32 -9.94
N PHE A 208 -11.20 2.25 -9.89
CA PHE A 208 -11.98 2.33 -8.67
C PHE A 208 -12.88 1.11 -8.51
N LEU A 209 -12.82 0.48 -7.34
CA LEU A 209 -13.80 -0.49 -6.88
C LEU A 209 -14.39 0.02 -5.57
N ASN A 210 -15.69 0.25 -5.55
CA ASN A 210 -16.37 0.74 -4.35
C ASN A 210 -16.34 -0.29 -3.22
N GLY A 211 -15.86 0.13 -2.05
CA GLY A 211 -15.89 -0.60 -0.79
C GLY A 211 -16.34 0.28 0.37
N TRP A 212 -17.05 1.38 0.11
CA TRP A 212 -17.64 2.20 1.15
C TRP A 212 -18.79 1.51 1.86
N ASP A 213 -18.94 1.80 3.16
CA ASP A 213 -20.27 1.75 3.80
C ASP A 213 -21.17 2.81 3.13
N VAL A 214 -21.97 2.36 2.16
CA VAL A 214 -22.75 3.25 1.28
C VAL A 214 -23.66 4.21 2.06
N PRO A 215 -24.44 3.78 3.07
CA PRO A 215 -25.25 4.70 3.87
C PRO A 215 -24.41 5.78 4.57
N THR A 216 -23.22 5.42 5.07
CA THR A 216 -22.34 6.37 5.74
C THR A 216 -21.68 7.34 4.76
N LEU A 217 -21.27 6.87 3.57
CA LEU A 217 -20.80 7.76 2.52
C LEU A 217 -21.88 8.77 2.11
N GLN A 218 -23.13 8.34 1.96
CA GLN A 218 -24.23 9.26 1.63
C GLN A 218 -24.44 10.31 2.73
N ARG A 219 -24.42 9.93 4.01
CA ARG A 219 -24.49 10.89 5.12
C ARG A 219 -23.30 11.86 5.10
N ALA A 220 -22.10 11.37 4.85
CA ALA A 220 -20.91 12.23 4.74
C ALA A 220 -21.05 13.24 3.59
N ILE A 221 -21.56 12.82 2.43
CA ILE A 221 -21.84 13.71 1.29
C ILE A 221 -22.86 14.79 1.67
N ASP A 222 -23.90 14.44 2.42
CA ASP A 222 -24.97 15.36 2.77
C ASP A 222 -24.55 16.33 3.89
N GLU A 223 -23.77 15.87 4.87
CA GLU A 223 -23.51 16.59 6.12
C GLU A 223 -22.12 17.28 6.15
N CYS A 224 -21.11 16.77 5.44
CA CYS A 224 -19.72 17.21 5.57
C CYS A 224 -19.28 18.16 4.46
N ASN A 225 -19.76 19.41 4.56
CA ASN A 225 -19.55 20.46 3.56
C ASN A 225 -18.51 21.52 4.01
N ASP A 226 -17.60 21.17 4.91
CA ASP A 226 -16.54 22.08 5.37
C ASP A 226 -15.42 22.17 4.32
N ASP A 227 -15.14 23.39 3.85
CA ASP A 227 -14.16 23.65 2.79
C ASP A 227 -12.71 23.33 3.17
N SER A 228 -12.40 23.08 4.46
CA SER A 228 -11.06 22.68 4.89
C SER A 228 -10.65 21.30 4.41
N GLY A 229 -11.63 20.45 4.04
CA GLY A 229 -11.37 19.04 3.70
C GLY A 229 -10.92 18.19 4.90
N SER A 230 -11.01 18.71 6.13
CA SER A 230 -10.63 18.00 7.35
C SER A 230 -11.63 16.89 7.66
N VAL A 231 -11.19 15.64 7.50
CA VAL A 231 -11.99 14.44 7.75
C VAL A 231 -12.43 14.36 9.22
N GLU A 232 -11.63 14.89 10.15
CA GLU A 232 -11.92 14.93 11.60
C GLU A 232 -13.21 15.70 11.93
N ARG A 233 -13.58 16.66 11.08
CA ARG A 233 -14.78 17.48 11.26
C ARG A 233 -16.04 16.82 10.69
N CYS A 234 -15.89 15.74 9.93
CA CYS A 234 -16.99 15.01 9.35
C CYS A 234 -17.55 13.98 10.35
N ALA A 235 -18.56 14.39 11.12
CA ALA A 235 -19.13 13.57 12.20
C ALA A 235 -19.55 12.13 11.81
N PRO A 236 -20.06 11.85 10.59
CA PRO A 236 -20.36 10.49 10.15
C PRO A 236 -19.14 9.57 10.02
N LEU A 237 -17.92 10.11 9.94
CA LEU A 237 -16.70 9.35 9.65
C LEU A 237 -15.87 9.12 10.91
N THR A 238 -15.24 7.96 10.96
CA THR A 238 -14.25 7.62 12.01
C THR A 238 -12.94 7.23 11.37
N GLN A 239 -11.82 7.53 12.03
CA GLN A 239 -10.50 7.34 11.44
C GLN A 239 -9.67 6.24 12.10
N PHE A 240 -8.86 5.56 11.30
CA PHE A 240 -7.67 4.85 11.71
C PHE A 240 -6.59 5.86 12.11
N THR A 241 -5.69 5.48 13.01
CA THR A 241 -4.46 6.27 13.23
C THR A 241 -3.51 6.06 12.06
N GLY A 242 -2.59 7.00 11.80
CA GLY A 242 -1.57 6.82 10.76
C GLY A 242 -0.71 5.57 10.96
N GLU A 243 -0.53 5.17 12.22
CA GLU A 243 0.14 3.91 12.55
C GLU A 243 -0.66 2.68 12.08
N GLN A 244 -1.99 2.68 12.26
CA GLN A 244 -2.87 1.59 11.82
C GLN A 244 -2.93 1.48 10.29
N THR A 245 -2.90 2.61 9.59
CA THR A 245 -2.89 2.60 8.12
C THR A 245 -1.57 2.06 7.56
N GLN A 246 -0.44 2.44 8.16
CA GLN A 246 0.88 1.90 7.80
C GLN A 246 1.04 0.41 8.10
N ASP A 247 0.36 -0.09 9.14
CA ASP A 247 0.35 -1.52 9.49
C ASP A 247 -0.54 -2.36 8.55
N CYS A 248 -1.45 -1.72 7.82
CA CYS A 248 -2.37 -2.39 6.91
C CYS A 248 -1.71 -2.71 5.56
N GLN A 249 -0.93 -3.78 5.55
CA GLN A 249 -0.20 -4.26 4.38
C GLN A 249 -0.64 -5.66 3.97
N LEU A 250 -0.47 -5.96 2.67
CA LEU A 250 -0.64 -7.29 2.10
C LEU A 250 0.73 -7.84 1.70
N PRO A 251 0.95 -9.16 1.79
CA PRO A 251 2.20 -9.75 1.32
C PRO A 251 2.32 -9.62 -0.19
N GLU A 252 3.55 -9.61 -0.67
CA GLU A 252 3.82 -9.83 -2.08
C GLU A 252 3.29 -11.23 -2.45
N LEU A 253 2.32 -11.28 -3.38
CA LEU A 253 1.67 -12.50 -3.84
C LEU A 253 2.29 -13.06 -5.13
N VAL A 254 3.21 -12.32 -5.73
CA VAL A 254 3.87 -12.66 -6.98
C VAL A 254 5.35 -12.80 -6.70
N ASP A 255 5.92 -13.95 -7.03
CA ASP A 255 7.37 -14.19 -7.02
C ASP A 255 7.97 -13.53 -8.27
N GLU A 256 8.00 -12.20 -8.25
CA GLU A 256 8.59 -11.36 -9.26
C GLU A 256 9.55 -10.39 -8.56
N VAL A 257 10.74 -10.23 -9.12
CA VAL A 257 11.64 -9.15 -8.69
C VAL A 257 11.00 -7.83 -9.14
N ASN A 258 10.29 -7.18 -8.22
CA ASN A 258 9.59 -5.92 -8.43
C ASN A 258 10.32 -4.72 -7.79
N ASN A 259 11.44 -4.99 -7.12
CA ASN A 259 12.27 -4.03 -6.42
C ASN A 259 13.72 -4.06 -6.94
N GLY A 260 14.43 -2.94 -6.80
CA GLY A 260 15.79 -2.79 -7.33
C GLY A 260 15.82 -2.53 -8.84
N LEU A 261 16.95 -2.88 -9.48
CA LEU A 261 17.19 -2.66 -10.90
C LEU A 261 16.60 -3.81 -11.73
N LEU A 262 15.73 -3.47 -12.68
CA LEU A 262 15.04 -4.40 -13.58
C LEU A 262 15.57 -4.25 -15.00
N ASP A 263 15.75 -5.34 -15.73
CA ASP A 263 16.19 -5.29 -17.13
C ASP A 263 15.08 -4.86 -18.10
N LYS A 264 13.82 -5.05 -17.70
CA LYS A 264 12.61 -4.72 -18.46
C LYS A 264 11.50 -4.29 -17.50
N LEU A 265 10.48 -3.60 -18.01
CA LEU A 265 9.27 -3.35 -17.21
C LEU A 265 8.54 -4.66 -16.90
N PRO A 266 7.91 -4.76 -15.70
CA PRO A 266 6.99 -5.83 -15.38
C PRO A 266 5.92 -6.04 -16.46
N GLY A 267 5.52 -7.29 -16.68
CA GLY A 267 4.51 -7.65 -17.68
C GLY A 267 4.97 -7.52 -19.15
N CYS A 268 6.28 -7.44 -19.40
CA CYS A 268 6.86 -7.28 -20.76
C CYS A 268 6.33 -6.05 -21.52
N ASN A 269 5.92 -5.00 -20.81
CA ASN A 269 5.37 -3.81 -21.45
C ASN A 269 6.48 -3.06 -22.22
N PRO A 270 6.37 -2.87 -23.54
CA PRO A 270 7.36 -2.12 -24.31
C PRO A 270 7.23 -0.63 -24.00
N VAL A 271 8.37 0.06 -23.88
CA VAL A 271 8.38 1.51 -23.78
C VAL A 271 7.93 2.12 -25.11
N THR A 272 6.94 3.00 -25.06
CA THR A 272 6.34 3.65 -26.23
C THR A 272 6.24 5.16 -26.00
N TYR A 273 6.65 5.93 -27.02
CA TYR A 273 6.77 7.39 -26.97
C TYR A 273 5.66 8.11 -27.76
N GLY A 274 4.71 7.35 -28.32
CA GLY A 274 3.62 7.88 -29.13
C GLY A 274 4.05 8.35 -30.53
N PRO A 275 3.15 9.04 -31.26
CA PRO A 275 1.78 9.37 -30.85
C PRO A 275 0.81 8.18 -30.96
N ASP A 276 1.18 7.13 -31.69
CA ASP A 276 0.34 5.98 -31.91
C ASP A 276 -0.01 5.27 -30.60
N ARG A 277 -1.25 4.79 -30.52
CA ARG A 277 -1.71 4.00 -29.36
C ARG A 277 -0.82 2.78 -29.18
N ALA A 278 -0.53 2.44 -27.92
CA ALA A 278 0.25 1.26 -27.60
C ALA A 278 -0.49 -0.02 -28.01
N THR A 279 0.25 -0.98 -28.54
CA THR A 279 -0.27 -2.31 -28.89
C THR A 279 0.01 -3.28 -27.73
N PRO A 280 -1.01 -3.94 -27.15
CA PRO A 280 -0.81 -4.94 -26.11
C PRO A 280 0.19 -6.02 -26.57
N GLN A 281 1.17 -6.35 -25.72
CA GLN A 281 2.11 -7.43 -25.97
C GLN A 281 1.77 -8.63 -25.09
N LYS A 282 1.91 -9.84 -25.65
CA LYS A 282 1.84 -11.05 -24.85
C LYS A 282 3.17 -11.24 -24.14
N CYS A 283 3.16 -11.25 -22.82
CA CYS A 283 4.32 -11.59 -22.01
C CYS A 283 4.39 -13.10 -21.83
N ASN A 284 5.42 -13.74 -22.39
CA ASN A 284 5.67 -15.17 -22.28
C ASN A 284 6.97 -15.42 -21.51
N ASP A 285 7.17 -14.72 -20.40
CA ASP A 285 8.37 -14.89 -19.58
C ASP A 285 8.26 -16.04 -18.57
N GLY A 286 7.17 -16.79 -18.62
CA GLY A 286 6.97 -17.97 -17.78
C GLY A 286 6.81 -17.62 -16.29
N VAL A 287 6.57 -16.35 -15.95
CA VAL A 287 6.29 -15.92 -14.59
C VAL A 287 4.97 -16.54 -14.15
N THR A 288 5.05 -17.46 -13.19
CA THR A 288 3.89 -18.00 -12.50
C THR A 288 3.67 -17.21 -11.21
N LEU A 289 2.42 -17.09 -10.75
CA LEU A 289 2.16 -16.68 -9.37
C LEU A 289 2.91 -17.65 -8.43
N GLY A 290 4.00 -17.16 -7.84
CA GLY A 290 4.79 -17.93 -6.89
C GLY A 290 4.14 -18.03 -5.52
N PRO A 291 4.78 -18.75 -4.57
CA PRO A 291 4.34 -18.74 -3.18
C PRO A 291 4.40 -17.31 -2.64
N ARG A 292 3.46 -16.95 -1.75
CA ARG A 292 3.47 -15.62 -1.10
C ARG A 292 4.84 -15.38 -0.47
N ASN A 293 5.42 -14.21 -0.70
CA ASN A 293 6.60 -13.80 0.05
C ASN A 293 6.16 -13.54 1.48
N VAL A 294 6.51 -14.46 2.38
CA VAL A 294 6.17 -14.35 3.79
C VAL A 294 7.26 -13.54 4.50
N HIS A 295 6.90 -12.48 5.21
CA HIS A 295 7.86 -11.64 5.97
C HIS A 295 8.36 -12.30 7.26
N TYR A 296 8.59 -13.62 7.22
CA TYR A 296 9.19 -14.38 8.29
C TYR A 296 10.16 -15.42 7.70
N THR A 297 11.10 -15.89 8.54
CA THR A 297 11.97 -17.00 8.18
C THR A 297 11.49 -18.23 8.93
N ASP A 298 11.22 -19.31 8.20
CA ASP A 298 10.80 -20.57 8.83
C ASP A 298 11.97 -21.21 9.58
N VAL A 299 11.87 -21.19 10.91
CA VAL A 299 12.84 -21.78 11.82
C VAL A 299 12.22 -22.90 12.67
N ILE A 300 11.04 -23.41 12.30
CA ILE A 300 10.37 -24.47 13.06
C ILE A 300 11.23 -25.74 13.06
N ALA A 301 11.62 -26.23 11.89
CA ALA A 301 12.38 -27.47 11.77
C ALA A 301 13.79 -27.38 12.36
N THR A 302 14.43 -26.20 12.25
CA THR A 302 15.83 -26.01 12.63
C THR A 302 16.01 -25.54 14.08
N LYS A 303 15.07 -24.75 14.62
CA LYS A 303 15.17 -24.14 15.95
C LYS A 303 14.06 -24.56 16.91
N GLY A 304 12.91 -24.99 16.39
CA GLY A 304 11.72 -25.29 17.19
C GLY A 304 11.02 -24.02 17.68
N TRP A 305 10.94 -23.00 16.81
CA TRP A 305 10.26 -21.73 17.09
C TRP A 305 9.34 -21.37 15.94
N GLU A 306 8.14 -20.90 16.25
CA GLU A 306 7.17 -20.40 15.27
C GLU A 306 7.21 -18.88 15.22
N TYR A 307 6.98 -18.33 14.02
CA TYR A 307 6.67 -16.93 13.83
C TYR A 307 5.24 -16.64 14.29
N VAL A 308 5.11 -15.69 15.22
CA VAL A 308 3.83 -15.28 15.81
C VAL A 308 3.20 -14.14 15.02
N GLY A 309 3.99 -13.23 14.45
CA GLY A 309 3.51 -12.07 13.72
C GLY A 309 4.34 -10.81 13.97
N CYS A 310 3.98 -9.72 13.29
CA CYS A 310 4.53 -8.40 13.54
C CYS A 310 3.79 -7.73 14.70
N GLY A 311 4.46 -7.58 15.84
CA GLY A 311 3.95 -6.85 16.99
C GLY A 311 4.43 -5.41 17.01
N LYS A 312 3.91 -4.64 17.95
CA LYS A 312 4.38 -3.27 18.23
C LYS A 312 5.43 -3.27 19.33
N ASP A 313 6.18 -2.19 19.44
CA ASP A 313 6.97 -1.92 20.63
C ASP A 313 6.90 -0.43 20.99
N ASN A 314 7.16 -0.12 22.26
CA ASN A 314 7.25 1.26 22.71
C ASN A 314 8.30 1.41 23.79
N VAL A 315 9.22 2.36 23.62
CA VAL A 315 10.33 2.59 24.56
C VAL A 315 9.88 2.87 26.00
N SER A 316 8.72 3.51 26.18
CA SER A 316 8.14 3.81 27.49
C SER A 316 7.33 2.66 28.09
N SER A 317 6.98 1.67 27.28
CA SER A 317 6.16 0.52 27.67
C SER A 317 6.49 -0.62 26.71
N ARG A 318 7.56 -1.37 27.00
CA ARG A 318 8.09 -2.38 26.08
C ARG A 318 7.15 -3.59 25.93
N ALA A 319 7.19 -4.21 24.76
CA ALA A 319 6.62 -5.50 24.47
C ALA A 319 7.36 -6.61 25.22
N PHE A 320 8.70 -6.56 25.21
CA PHE A 320 9.60 -7.49 25.87
C PHE A 320 10.53 -6.78 26.86
N SER A 321 10.66 -7.33 28.07
CA SER A 321 11.40 -6.73 29.19
C SER A 321 12.51 -7.62 29.75
N GLY A 322 12.84 -8.72 29.07
CA GLY A 322 13.90 -9.64 29.45
C GLY A 322 15.28 -9.25 28.92
N ALA A 323 16.11 -10.25 28.61
CA ALA A 323 17.44 -10.02 28.06
C ALA A 323 17.37 -9.46 26.64
N SER A 324 18.36 -8.64 26.24
CA SER A 324 18.45 -8.10 24.89
C SER A 324 19.90 -7.89 24.43
N TYR A 325 20.07 -7.63 23.13
CA TYR A 325 21.31 -7.13 22.53
C TYR A 325 21.01 -6.30 21.27
N GLY A 326 22.00 -5.51 20.83
CA GLY A 326 22.07 -4.94 19.48
C GLY A 326 23.35 -5.39 18.77
N ARG A 327 23.26 -5.83 17.51
CA ARG A 327 24.39 -6.34 16.71
C ARG A 327 24.30 -5.96 15.24
N SER A 328 25.44 -5.60 14.65
CA SER A 328 25.54 -5.26 13.22
C SER A 328 25.43 -6.47 12.30
N ASP A 329 25.48 -7.69 12.84
CA ASP A 329 25.42 -8.96 12.11
C ASP A 329 24.23 -9.83 12.56
N ASN A 330 23.15 -9.21 13.07
CA ASN A 330 22.00 -9.90 13.64
C ASN A 330 21.22 -10.73 12.60
N THR A 331 20.73 -11.90 13.02
CA THR A 331 19.87 -12.80 12.25
C THR A 331 18.76 -13.35 13.14
N ILE A 332 17.70 -13.88 12.51
CA ILE A 332 16.57 -14.51 13.24
C ILE A 332 17.06 -15.68 14.10
N GLU A 333 17.93 -16.52 13.54
CA GLU A 333 18.49 -17.69 14.22
C GLU A 333 19.30 -17.31 15.46
N GLN A 334 20.14 -16.27 15.35
CA GLN A 334 20.95 -15.79 16.48
C GLN A 334 20.08 -15.25 17.61
N CYS A 335 19.03 -14.50 17.28
CA CYS A 335 18.15 -13.94 18.30
C CYS A 335 17.36 -15.04 19.03
N VAL A 336 16.79 -15.98 18.27
CA VAL A 336 16.07 -17.14 18.80
C VAL A 336 16.99 -17.99 19.70
N ASP A 337 18.21 -18.29 19.26
CA ASP A 337 19.18 -19.06 20.05
C ASP A 337 19.59 -18.33 21.33
N PHE A 338 19.78 -17.01 21.25
CA PHE A 338 20.08 -16.18 22.42
C PHE A 338 18.95 -16.23 23.45
N CYS A 339 17.70 -15.99 23.04
CA CYS A 339 16.56 -16.02 23.95
C CYS A 339 16.33 -17.40 24.56
N LYS A 340 16.48 -18.47 23.75
CA LYS A 340 16.43 -19.86 24.22
C LYS A 340 17.50 -20.13 25.28
N THR A 341 18.74 -19.73 25.03
CA THR A 341 19.88 -19.92 25.97
C THR A 341 19.67 -19.16 27.27
N LYS A 342 19.04 -17.99 27.21
CA LYS A 342 18.66 -17.18 28.39
C LYS A 342 17.41 -17.71 29.10
N GLY A 343 16.74 -18.73 28.56
CA GLY A 343 15.59 -19.38 29.17
C GLY A 343 14.26 -18.67 28.94
N PHE A 344 14.18 -17.80 27.95
CA PHE A 344 12.96 -17.11 27.55
C PHE A 344 12.16 -17.92 26.52
N LEU A 345 10.87 -17.60 26.39
CA LEU A 345 9.94 -18.27 25.47
C LEU A 345 9.65 -17.44 24.22
N TYR A 346 9.89 -16.13 24.28
CA TYR A 346 9.71 -15.19 23.19
C TYR A 346 11.04 -14.57 22.78
N ALA A 347 11.17 -14.34 21.48
CA ALA A 347 12.27 -13.64 20.83
C ALA A 347 11.65 -12.60 19.88
N GLY A 348 12.16 -11.38 19.92
CA GLY A 348 11.62 -10.25 19.20
C GLY A 348 12.74 -9.52 18.51
N LEU A 349 12.64 -9.40 17.19
CA LEU A 349 13.64 -8.70 16.39
C LEU A 349 13.11 -7.33 16.00
N GLU A 350 13.92 -6.29 16.23
CA GLU A 350 13.57 -4.91 15.97
C GLU A 350 14.72 -4.17 15.30
N TYR A 351 14.40 -3.16 14.48
CA TYR A 351 15.36 -2.22 13.90
C TYR A 351 16.59 -2.85 13.23
N SER A 352 16.37 -3.94 12.47
CA SER A 352 17.38 -4.75 11.76
C SER A 352 18.39 -5.50 12.63
N SER A 353 18.73 -4.95 13.79
CA SER A 353 19.96 -5.24 14.54
C SER A 353 19.70 -5.62 15.99
N GLU A 354 18.49 -5.40 16.49
CA GLU A 354 18.14 -5.66 17.88
C GLU A 354 17.50 -7.02 18.07
N CYS A 355 17.74 -7.60 19.24
CA CYS A 355 17.09 -8.80 19.72
C CYS A 355 16.62 -8.59 21.15
N TRP A 356 15.35 -8.89 21.39
CA TRP A 356 14.68 -8.74 22.67
C TRP A 356 14.06 -10.07 23.08
N CYS A 357 14.24 -10.47 24.33
CA CYS A 357 13.72 -11.72 24.86
C CYS A 357 12.69 -11.46 25.95
N SER A 358 11.70 -12.35 26.07
CA SER A 358 10.76 -12.31 27.19
C SER A 358 10.15 -13.67 27.48
N SER A 359 9.66 -13.86 28.70
CA SER A 359 8.86 -15.03 29.05
C SER A 359 7.38 -14.83 28.71
N GLN A 360 6.97 -13.57 28.52
CA GLN A 360 5.60 -13.17 28.22
C GLN A 360 5.61 -12.03 27.20
N LEU A 361 4.66 -12.07 26.28
CA LEU A 361 4.36 -10.94 25.41
C LEU A 361 3.35 -10.03 26.10
N ASN A 362 3.65 -8.73 26.17
CA ASN A 362 2.71 -7.75 26.66
C ASN A 362 1.44 -7.75 25.77
N PRO A 363 0.24 -8.00 26.33
CA PRO A 363 -1.00 -8.08 25.55
C PRO A 363 -1.34 -6.84 24.73
N LYS A 364 -0.81 -5.66 25.11
CA LYS A 364 -1.01 -4.41 24.37
C LYS A 364 -0.35 -4.42 22.98
N TYR A 365 0.68 -5.24 22.79
CA TYR A 365 1.55 -5.21 21.62
C TYR A 365 1.58 -6.52 20.84
N VAL A 366 0.59 -7.38 21.07
CA VAL A 366 0.41 -8.60 20.29
C VAL A 366 0.16 -8.25 18.82
N PRO A 367 0.63 -9.07 17.86
CA PRO A 367 0.22 -8.95 16.47
C PRO A 367 -1.31 -8.99 16.34
N GLN A 368 -1.85 -8.20 15.41
CA GLN A 368 -3.30 -8.11 15.20
C GLN A 368 -3.77 -9.14 14.17
N ASP A 369 -4.98 -9.67 14.37
CA ASP A 369 -5.55 -10.71 13.51
C ASP A 369 -5.83 -10.19 12.09
N GLY A 370 -5.21 -10.82 11.08
CA GLY A 370 -5.35 -10.47 9.66
C GLY A 370 -4.62 -9.18 9.25
N ILE A 371 -3.67 -8.69 10.05
CA ILE A 371 -2.88 -7.49 9.76
C ILE A 371 -1.39 -7.85 9.77
N MET A 372 -0.76 -7.66 8.61
CA MET A 372 0.67 -7.91 8.42
C MET A 372 1.56 -7.11 9.36
N GLY A 373 1.21 -5.85 9.63
CA GLY A 373 2.06 -4.90 10.35
C GLY A 373 3.20 -4.38 9.49
N ASN A 374 4.01 -3.48 10.04
CA ASN A 374 5.12 -2.84 9.33
C ASN A 374 6.51 -3.39 9.74
N CYS A 375 6.64 -4.72 9.81
CA CYS A 375 7.92 -5.39 10.04
C CYS A 375 8.58 -5.67 8.69
N VAL A 376 9.25 -4.68 8.12
CA VAL A 376 9.79 -4.75 6.75
C VAL A 376 11.31 -4.52 6.69
N MET A 377 11.97 -4.25 7.81
CA MET A 377 13.41 -4.01 7.84
C MET A 377 14.20 -5.31 7.71
N LYS A 378 15.11 -5.35 6.74
CA LYS A 378 16.04 -6.48 6.55
C LYS A 378 16.98 -6.64 7.74
N CYS A 379 17.32 -7.88 8.09
CA CYS A 379 18.28 -8.14 9.16
C CYS A 379 19.67 -7.63 8.80
N SER A 380 20.40 -7.11 9.79
CA SER A 380 21.74 -6.54 9.60
C SER A 380 22.78 -7.60 9.19
N GLY A 381 22.60 -8.85 9.62
CA GLY A 381 23.46 -9.98 9.26
C GLY A 381 22.97 -10.83 8.09
N ASN A 382 21.73 -10.64 7.62
CA ASN A 382 21.18 -11.40 6.50
C ASN A 382 20.06 -10.62 5.79
N ALA A 383 20.36 -10.07 4.61
CA ALA A 383 19.42 -9.25 3.83
C ALA A 383 18.20 -10.03 3.29
N ASN A 384 18.21 -11.37 3.37
CA ASN A 384 17.08 -12.22 2.97
C ASN A 384 16.11 -12.50 4.14
N GLN A 385 16.39 -11.96 5.32
CA GLN A 385 15.57 -12.11 6.52
C GLN A 385 14.99 -10.76 6.95
N ILE A 386 13.85 -10.79 7.63
CA ILE A 386 13.15 -9.59 8.12
C ILE A 386 13.22 -9.53 9.66
N CYS A 387 13.85 -8.48 10.17
CA CYS A 387 14.16 -8.26 11.60
C CYS A 387 13.42 -7.02 12.15
N GLY A 388 12.09 -7.03 12.03
CA GLY A 388 11.22 -6.01 12.60
C GLY A 388 11.15 -4.72 11.77
N GLY A 389 10.98 -3.60 12.47
CA GLY A 389 10.87 -2.25 11.93
C GLY A 389 11.12 -1.23 13.02
N ALA A 390 10.90 0.06 12.76
CA ALA A 390 10.91 1.08 13.81
C ALA A 390 9.67 0.91 14.71
N SER A 391 9.86 0.62 16.00
CA SER A 391 8.74 0.34 16.94
C SER A 391 7.85 -0.82 16.46
N ARG A 392 8.43 -1.77 15.72
CA ARG A 392 7.79 -2.95 15.17
C ARG A 392 8.69 -4.15 15.36
N MET A 393 8.11 -5.24 15.86
CA MET A 393 8.86 -6.39 16.32
C MET A 393 8.43 -7.65 15.57
N SER A 394 9.36 -8.29 14.87
CA SER A 394 9.14 -9.64 14.35
C SER A 394 9.18 -10.61 15.53
N ILE A 395 8.03 -11.14 15.95
CA ILE A 395 7.93 -11.97 17.16
C ILE A 395 7.96 -13.45 16.81
N TYR A 396 8.83 -14.18 17.50
CA TYR A 396 8.91 -15.63 17.49
C TYR A 396 8.65 -16.18 18.89
N HIS A 397 8.06 -17.38 18.94
CA HIS A 397 7.77 -18.09 20.18
C HIS A 397 8.25 -19.53 20.11
N ALA A 398 8.77 -20.05 21.21
CA ALA A 398 9.20 -21.44 21.32
C ALA A 398 8.01 -22.38 21.11
N CYS A 399 8.16 -23.39 20.24
CA CYS A 399 7.11 -24.38 20.00
C CYS A 399 6.74 -25.09 21.33
N PRO A 400 5.44 -25.33 21.59
CA PRO A 400 5.03 -26.12 22.75
C PRO A 400 5.50 -27.57 22.63
N SER A 401 5.96 -28.16 23.74
CA SER A 401 6.39 -29.57 23.76
C SER A 401 5.22 -30.51 23.47
N GLY A 402 5.26 -31.20 22.32
CA GLY A 402 4.21 -32.12 21.90
C GLY A 402 2.93 -31.46 21.38
N GLY A 403 2.95 -30.13 21.17
CA GLY A 403 1.84 -29.38 20.58
C GLY A 403 2.08 -29.04 19.09
N PRO A 404 1.06 -28.52 18.38
CA PRO A 404 1.24 -28.01 17.03
C PRO A 404 2.18 -26.80 17.07
N CYS A 405 3.06 -26.70 16.07
CA CYS A 405 3.90 -25.54 15.84
C CYS A 405 3.71 -25.10 14.39
N LYS A 406 3.26 -23.87 14.17
CA LYS A 406 2.97 -23.36 12.83
C LYS A 406 3.24 -21.86 12.76
N ASN A 407 4.00 -21.45 11.75
CA ASN A 407 4.18 -20.04 11.46
C ASN A 407 2.84 -19.38 11.11
N ASN A 408 2.65 -18.16 11.59
CA ASN A 408 1.50 -17.35 11.26
C ASN A 408 1.57 -16.86 9.81
N GLU A 409 1.09 -17.69 8.89
CA GLU A 409 0.97 -17.41 7.44
C GLU A 409 -0.20 -16.48 7.09
N GLN A 410 -1.16 -16.29 8.01
CA GLN A 410 -2.38 -15.50 7.80
C GLN A 410 -2.26 -14.06 8.32
N PHE A 411 -1.06 -13.64 8.73
CA PHE A 411 -0.82 -12.32 9.30
C PHE A 411 -1.68 -12.02 10.52
N GLY A 412 -2.01 -13.03 11.32
CA GLY A 412 -2.60 -12.81 12.63
C GLY A 412 -3.38 -14.01 13.13
N LYS A 413 -2.66 -14.95 13.74
CA LYS A 413 -2.97 -15.49 15.07
C LYS A 413 -1.76 -16.27 15.59
N ALA A 414 -1.21 -15.86 16.73
CA ALA A 414 -0.83 -16.87 17.72
C ALA A 414 -1.67 -16.59 18.96
N PRO A 415 -2.47 -17.54 19.48
CA PRO A 415 -2.99 -17.39 20.82
C PRO A 415 -1.79 -17.19 21.74
N ALA A 416 -1.84 -16.20 22.64
CA ALA A 416 -0.81 -16.03 23.65
C ALA A 416 -0.71 -17.35 24.44
N GLN A 417 0.27 -18.19 24.09
CA GLN A 417 0.43 -19.48 24.74
C GLN A 417 1.10 -19.19 26.07
N ALA A 418 0.29 -19.11 27.12
CA ALA A 418 0.74 -19.12 28.49
C ALA A 418 1.28 -20.52 28.82
N ALA A 419 2.45 -20.90 28.29
CA ALA A 419 3.12 -22.10 28.73
C ALA A 419 3.77 -21.83 30.09
N LYS A 420 3.09 -22.22 31.18
CA LYS A 420 3.73 -22.34 32.49
C LYS A 420 4.90 -23.31 32.36
N ARG A 421 6.14 -22.83 32.58
CA ARG A 421 7.31 -23.70 32.73
C ARG A 421 7.05 -24.68 33.86
N ALA A 422 7.22 -25.98 33.59
CA ALA A 422 7.41 -26.95 34.67
C ALA A 422 8.72 -26.58 35.41
N PRO A 423 8.73 -26.56 36.75
CA PRO A 423 9.93 -26.23 37.51
C PRO A 423 11.04 -27.26 37.25
N VAL A 424 12.24 -26.77 36.98
CA VAL A 424 13.46 -27.58 36.89
C VAL A 424 13.72 -28.15 38.28
N MET A 425 13.48 -29.45 38.49
CA MET A 425 13.84 -30.10 39.73
C MET A 425 15.37 -30.19 39.85
N PRO A 426 15.97 -29.75 40.98
CA PRO A 426 17.41 -29.88 41.19
C PRO A 426 17.79 -31.36 41.32
N GLY A 427 18.78 -31.77 40.53
CA GLY A 427 19.24 -33.16 40.45
C GLY A 427 19.66 -33.73 41.82
N LYS A 428 19.20 -34.95 42.09
CA LYS A 428 19.62 -35.76 43.24
C LYS A 428 21.14 -35.94 43.21
N ARG A 429 21.85 -35.37 44.18
CA ARG A 429 23.22 -35.77 44.52
C ARG A 429 23.19 -37.23 44.96
N ARG A 430 23.84 -38.12 44.21
CA ARG A 430 24.22 -39.46 44.71
C ARG A 430 25.43 -39.26 45.63
N GLY A 431 25.20 -39.32 46.94
CA GLY A 431 26.25 -39.49 47.94
C GLY A 431 26.56 -40.98 48.10
N LEU A 432 27.85 -41.32 48.05
CA LEU A 432 28.39 -42.67 48.20
C LEU A 432 28.12 -43.28 49.58
N ALA A 433 28.09 -44.61 49.58
CA ALA A 433 27.94 -45.51 50.71
C ALA A 433 29.07 -45.40 51.76
N LYS A 434 28.75 -45.84 52.98
CA LYS A 434 29.70 -46.17 54.05
C LYS A 434 30.55 -47.39 53.68
#